data_AF-A0A2S9G9C0-F1
#
_entry.id   AF-A0A2S9G9C0-F1
#
_cell.length_a   1.000
_cell.length_b   1.000
_cell.length_c   1.000
_cell.angle_alpha   90.00
_cell.angle_beta   90.00
_cell.angle_gamma   90.00
#
_symmetry.space_group_name_H-M   'P 1'
#
loop_
_entity.id
_entity.type
_entity.pdbx_description
1 polymer ?
#
loop_
_entity_poly.entity_id
_entity_poly.type
_entity_poly.pdbx_seq_one_letter_code
_entity_poly.pdbx_strand_id
1 'polypeptide(L)'
;LFQVLPGRGSVVGERFVSHPDVRKIVFTGSTEVGTRVMAGAAGQVKRVTLELGGKSANIIFDDCDLERAAATAPYGVFDNSGQD
;
A
#
# COMPACT_ATOMS: atom_id res chain seq x y z
N LEU A 1 -10.37 21.34 -8.33
CA LEU A 1 -9.09 21.86 -7.79
C LEU A 1 -8.22 20.66 -7.41
N PHE A 2 -6.97 20.62 -7.86
CA PHE A 2 -6.01 19.55 -7.60
C PHE A 2 -4.69 20.18 -7.14
N GLN A 3 -4.05 19.59 -6.14
CA GLN A 3 -2.80 20.09 -5.56
C GLN A 3 -1.83 18.93 -5.36
N VAL A 4 -0.55 19.16 -5.65
CA VAL A 4 0.54 18.20 -5.43
C VAL A 4 1.58 18.87 -4.56
N LEU A 5 2.00 18.18 -3.49
CA LEU A 5 2.94 18.71 -2.52
C LEU A 5 4.02 17.67 -2.25
N PRO A 6 5.30 17.96 -2.57
CA PRO A 6 6.41 17.13 -2.14
C PRO A 6 6.72 17.39 -0.65
N GLY A 7 7.12 16.36 0.07
CA GLY A 7 7.58 16.51 1.45
C GLY A 7 7.74 15.19 2.18
N ARG A 8 8.44 15.24 3.32
CA ARG A 8 8.61 14.06 4.18
C ARG A 8 7.28 13.66 4.80
N GLY A 9 6.97 12.37 4.82
CA GLY A 9 5.76 11.84 5.44
C GLY A 9 5.61 12.23 6.92
N SER A 10 6.71 12.26 7.66
CA SER A 10 6.75 12.67 9.07
C SER A 10 6.43 14.15 9.33
N VAL A 11 6.32 14.96 8.28
CA VAL A 11 6.01 16.39 8.39
C VAL A 11 4.71 16.70 7.64
N VAL A 12 4.71 16.50 6.31
CA VAL A 12 3.56 16.86 5.47
C VAL A 12 2.44 15.84 5.62
N GLY A 13 2.78 14.55 5.62
CA GLY A 13 1.80 13.47 5.81
C GLY A 13 1.11 13.55 7.16
N GLU A 14 1.88 13.74 8.25
CA GLU A 14 1.35 13.90 9.60
C GLU A 14 0.38 15.09 9.72
N ARG A 15 0.67 16.19 9.02
CA ARG A 15 -0.24 17.33 8.97
C ARG A 15 -1.58 16.95 8.34
N PHE A 16 -1.58 16.19 7.24
CA PHE A 16 -2.82 15.73 6.60
C PHE A 16 -3.60 14.74 7.47
N VAL A 17 -2.92 13.87 8.22
CA VAL A 17 -3.57 12.95 9.17
C VAL A 17 -4.30 13.71 10.27
N SER A 18 -3.67 14.76 10.81
CA SER A 18 -4.20 15.55 11.92
C SER A 18 -5.11 16.72 11.52
N HIS A 19 -5.15 17.12 10.25
CA HIS A 19 -5.87 18.34 9.83
C HIS A 19 -7.40 18.22 9.99
N PRO A 20 -8.10 19.18 10.65
CA PRO A 20 -9.55 19.13 10.83
C PRO A 20 -10.33 19.00 9.52
N ASP A 21 -9.91 19.76 8.50
CA ASP A 21 -10.61 19.78 7.20
C ASP A 21 -10.39 18.54 6.31
N VAL A 22 -9.42 17.68 6.62
CA VAL A 22 -9.21 16.45 5.84
C VAL A 22 -10.26 15.42 6.26
N ARG A 23 -11.13 15.01 5.33
CA ARG A 23 -12.26 14.10 5.66
C ARG A 23 -12.04 12.64 5.26
N LYS A 24 -11.05 12.37 4.41
CA LYS A 24 -10.67 11.03 3.95
C LYS A 24 -9.17 11.00 3.70
N ILE A 25 -8.54 9.87 4.04
CA ILE A 25 -7.14 9.57 3.72
C ILE A 25 -7.11 8.29 2.88
N VAL A 26 -6.34 8.30 1.80
CA VAL A 26 -6.00 7.11 1.01
C VAL A 26 -4.49 6.98 1.06
N PHE A 27 -3.99 5.84 1.52
CA PHE A 27 -2.57 5.59 1.72
C PHE A 27 -2.18 4.23 1.15
N THR A 28 -1.08 4.22 0.41
CA THR A 28 -0.41 3.01 -0.07
C THR A 28 1.03 3.06 0.44
N GLY A 29 1.49 1.99 1.07
CA GLY A 29 2.83 1.91 1.65
C GLY A 29 2.95 0.76 2.64
N SER A 30 3.84 0.87 3.63
CA SER A 30 4.06 -0.21 4.59
C SER A 30 2.91 -0.35 5.59
N THR A 31 2.69 -1.58 6.06
CA THR A 31 1.75 -1.89 7.15
C THR A 31 2.03 -1.06 8.41
N GLU A 32 3.30 -0.85 8.75
CA GLU A 32 3.70 -0.05 9.92
C GLU A 32 3.22 1.41 9.81
N VAL A 33 3.44 2.06 8.66
CA VAL A 33 3.01 3.45 8.45
C VAL A 33 1.49 3.53 8.34
N GLY A 34 0.85 2.60 7.62
CA GLY A 34 -0.61 2.53 7.51
C GLY A 34 -1.32 2.41 8.86
N THR A 35 -0.76 1.61 9.77
CA THR A 35 -1.27 1.47 11.14
C THR A 35 -1.22 2.81 11.89
N ARG A 36 -0.12 3.56 11.75
CA ARG A 36 0.00 4.91 12.34
C ARG A 36 -1.00 5.90 11.74
N VAL A 37 -1.19 5.87 10.41
CA VAL A 37 -2.19 6.69 9.71
C VAL A 37 -3.61 6.39 10.24
N MET A 38 -3.96 5.11 10.39
CA MET A 38 -5.26 4.69 10.93
C MET A 38 -5.47 5.19 12.37
N ALA A 39 -4.46 5.02 13.23
CA ALA A 39 -4.51 5.47 14.61
C ALA A 39 -4.71 7.00 14.71
N GLY A 40 -3.97 7.79 13.91
CA GLY A 40 -4.13 9.25 13.88
C GLY A 40 -5.48 9.71 13.30
N ALA A 41 -6.00 8.98 12.32
CA ALA A 41 -7.32 9.23 11.73
C ALA A 41 -8.48 9.02 12.72
N ALA A 42 -8.32 8.10 13.70
CA ALA A 42 -9.36 7.70 14.63
C ALA A 42 -9.85 8.86 15.51
N GLY A 43 -8.96 9.76 15.94
CA GLY A 43 -9.32 10.89 16.82
C GLY A 43 -10.34 11.87 16.21
N GLN A 44 -10.51 11.84 14.90
CA GLN A 44 -11.49 12.67 14.16
C GLN A 44 -12.46 11.83 13.34
N VAL A 45 -12.45 10.50 13.53
CA VAL A 45 -13.29 9.54 12.80
C VAL A 45 -13.18 9.73 11.28
N LYS A 46 -11.94 9.94 10.78
CA LYS A 46 -11.71 10.12 9.35
C LYS A 46 -11.88 8.77 8.64
N ARG A 47 -12.44 8.80 7.43
CA ARG A 47 -12.48 7.62 6.56
C ARG A 47 -11.08 7.31 6.06
N VAL A 48 -10.69 6.04 6.08
CA VAL A 48 -9.39 5.59 5.58
C VAL A 48 -9.55 4.48 4.54
N THR A 49 -8.64 4.45 3.57
CA THR A 49 -8.41 3.34 2.65
C THR A 49 -6.92 3.07 2.66
N LEU A 50 -6.52 1.83 2.96
CA LEU A 50 -5.13 1.46 3.25
C LEU A 50 -4.75 0.24 2.39
N GLU A 51 -3.70 0.40 1.58
CA GLU A 51 -3.09 -0.68 0.80
C GLU A 51 -1.67 -0.92 1.33
N LEU A 52 -1.45 -2.02 2.03
CA LEU A 52 -0.37 -2.16 3.03
C LEU A 52 0.70 -3.21 2.71
N GLY A 53 0.81 -3.57 1.44
CA GLY A 53 1.64 -4.65 0.94
C GLY A 53 1.00 -6.03 1.15
N GLY A 54 1.72 -7.08 0.76
CA GLY A 54 1.22 -8.44 0.86
C GLY A 54 2.33 -9.49 0.86
N LYS A 55 1.94 -10.71 1.20
CA LYS A 55 2.73 -11.93 0.96
C LYS A 55 1.95 -12.81 -0.01
N SER A 56 1.87 -12.35 -1.25
CA SER A 56 1.06 -12.97 -2.29
C SER A 56 1.61 -14.36 -2.62
N ALA A 57 0.75 -15.37 -2.56
CA ALA A 57 1.11 -16.74 -2.89
C ALA A 57 0.95 -17.00 -4.40
N ASN A 58 1.90 -17.71 -4.98
CA ASN A 58 1.76 -18.32 -6.30
C ASN A 58 1.70 -19.85 -6.11
N ILE A 59 0.53 -20.45 -6.32
CA ILE A 59 0.26 -21.87 -6.03
C ILE A 59 0.21 -22.64 -7.34
N ILE A 60 1.06 -23.66 -7.47
CA ILE A 60 1.20 -24.49 -8.67
C ILE A 60 0.65 -25.90 -8.37
N PHE A 61 -0.37 -26.32 -9.12
CA PHE A 61 -1.01 -27.63 -9.00
C PHE A 61 -0.29 -28.69 -9.85
N ASP A 62 -0.55 -29.97 -9.56
CA ASP A 62 0.07 -31.12 -10.26
C ASP A 62 -0.43 -31.29 -11.70
N ASP A 63 -1.62 -30.78 -12.01
CA ASP A 63 -2.24 -30.78 -13.33
C ASP A 63 -1.97 -29.51 -14.15
N CYS A 64 -1.06 -28.64 -13.69
CA CYS A 64 -0.77 -27.39 -14.38
C CYS A 64 0.05 -27.61 -15.67
N ASP A 65 -0.02 -26.61 -16.56
CA ASP A 65 0.99 -26.44 -17.61
C ASP A 65 2.32 -25.99 -16.98
N LEU A 66 3.22 -26.95 -16.77
CA LEU A 66 4.47 -26.75 -16.05
C LEU A 66 5.41 -25.79 -16.77
N GLU A 67 5.51 -25.86 -18.10
CA GLU A 67 6.39 -24.98 -18.88
C GLU A 67 5.91 -23.54 -18.79
N ARG A 68 4.60 -23.32 -18.90
CA ARG A 68 4.01 -21.99 -18.72
C ARG A 68 4.22 -21.49 -17.29
N ALA A 69 3.99 -22.32 -16.28
CA ALA A 69 4.19 -21.97 -14.88
C ALA A 69 5.64 -21.55 -14.59
N ALA A 70 6.61 -22.32 -15.09
CA ALA A 70 8.03 -22.03 -14.95
C ALA A 70 8.44 -20.72 -15.67
N ALA A 71 7.86 -20.44 -16.83
CA ALA A 71 8.12 -19.20 -17.57
C ALA A 71 7.52 -17.95 -16.89
N THR A 72 6.35 -18.06 -16.24
CA THR A 72 5.65 -16.89 -15.68
C THR A 72 5.95 -16.64 -14.20
N ALA A 73 6.23 -17.68 -13.40
CA ALA A 73 6.41 -17.55 -11.95
C ALA A 73 7.52 -16.58 -11.54
N PRO A 74 8.69 -16.50 -12.22
CA PRO A 74 9.74 -15.56 -11.88
C PRO A 74 9.30 -14.09 -11.99
N TYR A 75 8.41 -13.77 -12.94
CA TYR A 75 7.92 -12.39 -13.11
C TYR A 75 7.07 -11.93 -11.92
N GLY A 76 6.34 -12.83 -11.26
CA GLY A 76 5.58 -12.48 -10.05
C GLY A 76 6.43 -12.20 -8.80
N VAL A 77 7.76 -12.28 -8.90
CA VAL A 77 8.69 -11.99 -7.80
C VAL A 77 9.76 -10.99 -8.20
N PHE A 78 10.23 -11.02 -9.44
CA PHE A 78 11.38 -10.22 -9.88
C PHE A 78 11.02 -9.02 -10.76
N ASP A 79 9.76 -8.89 -11.19
CA ASP A 79 9.33 -7.64 -11.83
C ASP A 79 9.50 -6.47 -10.87
N ASN A 80 9.89 -5.30 -11.39
CA ASN A 80 10.30 -4.13 -10.59
C ASN A 80 11.30 -4.43 -9.44
N SER A 81 12.17 -5.45 -9.62
CA SER A 81 13.07 -5.95 -8.57
C SER A 81 12.33 -6.44 -7.30
N GLY A 82 11.10 -6.90 -7.45
CA GLY A 82 10.22 -7.36 -6.38
C GLY A 82 9.58 -6.24 -5.56
N GLN A 83 9.64 -5.00 -6.04
CA GLN A 83 8.95 -3.86 -5.42
C GLN A 83 7.51 -3.75 -5.95
N ASP A 84 6.69 -4.73 -5.55
CA ASP A 84 5.24 -4.74 -5.75
C ASP A 84 4.47 -4.15 -4.56
#